data_AF-A0A9P4YNM7-F1
#
_entry.id   AF-A0A9P4YNM7-F1
#
_cell.length_a   1.000
_cell.length_b   1.000
_cell.length_c   1.000
_cell.angle_alpha   90.00
_cell.angle_beta   90.00
_cell.angle_gamma   90.00
#
_symmetry.space_group_name_H-M   'P 1'
#
loop_
_entity.id
_entity.type
_entity.pdbx_description
1 polymer ?
#
loop_
_entity_poly.entity_id
_entity_poly.type
_entity_poly.pdbx_seq_one_letter_code
_entity_poly.pdbx_strand_id
1 'polypeptide(L)'
;MWDCPEAIELSKWTLAMNKAIHKIPINAFNTEDYPNISAILHSGYEIRNIAVHRKRISLRKLEDITQAAVLFLRAIRDNNRELQLSNVHAVMSVFMWSLESRRQIIEARFRGELEEIQRLRKTLDLREKEADEAMRKANAKVNDLTRYMLEHSLQEIFGGKV
;
A
#
# COMPACT_ATOMS: atom_id res chain seq x y z
N MET A 1 -0.34 0.25 31.70
CA MET A 1 -0.50 -1.21 31.62
C MET A 1 -1.65 -1.53 32.57
N TRP A 2 -2.83 -1.92 32.07
CA TRP A 2 -3.97 -2.15 32.97
C TRP A 2 -3.89 -3.56 33.52
N ASP A 3 -3.33 -3.68 34.73
CA ASP A 3 -3.33 -4.87 35.58
C ASP A 3 -4.71 -5.04 36.21
N CYS A 4 -5.70 -5.43 35.40
CA CYS A 4 -7.06 -5.71 35.85
C CYS A 4 -7.21 -7.24 35.89
N PRO A 5 -7.30 -7.88 37.06
CA PRO A 5 -7.57 -9.33 37.20
C PRO A 5 -8.80 -9.78 36.37
N GLU A 6 -9.80 -8.91 36.25
CA GLU A 6 -11.01 -9.06 35.45
C GLU A 6 -10.69 -9.12 33.94
N ALA A 7 -9.64 -8.42 33.49
CA ALA A 7 -9.16 -8.50 32.12
C ALA A 7 -8.58 -9.90 31.82
N ILE A 8 -7.84 -10.48 32.76
CA ILE A 8 -7.30 -11.84 32.65
C ILE A 8 -8.44 -12.87 32.72
N GLU A 9 -9.41 -12.70 33.61
CA GLU A 9 -10.54 -13.63 33.76
C GLU A 9 -11.44 -13.68 32.53
N LEU A 10 -11.84 -12.53 31.95
CA LEU A 10 -12.66 -12.60 30.72
C LEU A 10 -11.83 -12.91 29.46
N SER A 11 -10.56 -13.29 29.58
CA SER A 11 -9.81 -13.94 28.49
C SER A 11 -9.77 -15.45 28.69
N LYS A 12 -9.93 -15.92 29.94
CA LYS A 12 -9.94 -17.33 30.31
C LYS A 12 -11.28 -18.01 30.01
N TRP A 13 -12.38 -17.27 29.80
CA TRP A 13 -13.67 -17.90 29.50
C TRP A 13 -13.64 -18.72 28.20
N THR A 14 -12.88 -18.32 27.18
CA THR A 14 -12.76 -19.09 25.93
C THR A 14 -12.06 -20.42 26.18
N LEU A 15 -11.04 -20.44 27.03
CA LEU A 15 -10.36 -21.65 27.48
C LEU A 15 -11.28 -22.55 28.31
N ALA A 16 -12.06 -21.97 29.23
CA ALA A 16 -13.00 -22.70 30.05
C ALA A 16 -14.15 -23.30 29.22
N MET A 17 -14.71 -22.52 28.29
CA MET A 17 -15.75 -22.99 27.36
C MET A 17 -15.22 -24.08 26.44
N ASN A 18 -14.02 -23.94 25.87
CA ASN A 18 -13.42 -24.99 25.04
C ASN A 18 -13.22 -26.30 25.80
N LYS A 19 -12.84 -26.25 27.08
CA LYS A 19 -12.75 -27.45 27.93
C LYS A 19 -14.10 -28.09 28.20
N ALA A 20 -15.17 -27.31 28.26
CA ALA A 20 -16.52 -27.79 28.57
C ALA A 20 -17.37 -28.05 27.32
N ILE A 21 -16.86 -27.78 26.11
CA ILE A 21 -17.70 -27.74 24.89
C ILE A 21 -18.36 -29.07 24.55
N HIS A 22 -17.69 -30.18 24.84
CA HIS A 22 -18.20 -31.54 24.68
C HIS A 22 -19.34 -31.88 25.66
N LYS A 23 -19.49 -31.08 26.73
CA LYS A 23 -20.57 -31.19 27.72
C LYS A 23 -21.76 -30.31 27.35
N ILE A 24 -21.60 -29.38 26.41
CA ILE A 24 -22.67 -28.50 25.95
C ILE A 24 -23.44 -29.25 24.85
N PRO A 25 -24.77 -29.37 24.98
CA PRO A 25 -25.59 -29.96 23.93
C PRO A 25 -25.37 -29.26 22.58
N ILE A 26 -25.21 -30.04 21.50
CA ILE A 26 -24.95 -29.51 20.14
C ILE A 26 -26.01 -28.48 19.73
N ASN A 27 -27.27 -28.71 20.12
CA ASN A 27 -28.40 -27.83 19.82
C ASN A 27 -28.36 -26.46 20.53
N ALA A 28 -27.44 -26.27 21.49
CA ALA A 28 -27.17 -24.95 22.07
C ALA A 28 -26.48 -24.01 21.06
N PHE A 29 -25.85 -24.57 20.02
CA PHE A 29 -25.18 -23.83 18.95
C PHE A 29 -25.93 -23.98 17.63
N ASN A 30 -25.62 -23.11 16.67
CA ASN A 30 -25.96 -23.40 15.27
C ASN A 30 -25.23 -24.67 14.83
N THR A 31 -25.99 -25.68 14.39
CA THR A 31 -25.47 -27.01 14.03
C THR A 31 -24.48 -26.94 12.87
N GLU A 32 -24.68 -25.99 11.94
CA GLU A 32 -23.78 -25.78 10.79
C GLU A 32 -22.40 -25.28 11.23
N ASP A 33 -22.35 -24.48 12.30
CA ASP A 33 -21.13 -23.88 12.83
C ASP A 33 -20.44 -24.76 13.90
N TYR A 34 -21.15 -25.75 14.44
CA TYR A 34 -20.64 -26.60 15.53
C TYR A 34 -19.28 -27.25 15.24
N PRO A 35 -18.98 -27.78 14.03
CA PRO A 35 -17.66 -28.35 13.73
C PRO A 35 -16.50 -27.37 13.95
N ASN A 36 -16.75 -26.06 13.83
CA ASN A 36 -15.76 -25.00 13.95
C ASN A 36 -15.89 -24.20 15.26
N ILE A 37 -16.75 -24.63 16.19
CA ILE A 37 -17.12 -23.83 17.36
C ILE A 37 -15.92 -23.42 18.21
N SER A 38 -14.92 -24.29 18.37
CA SER A 38 -13.71 -23.97 19.15
C SER A 38 -12.91 -22.81 18.55
N ALA A 39 -12.78 -22.77 17.21
CA ALA A 39 -12.14 -21.68 16.50
C ALA A 39 -12.97 -20.39 16.55
N ILE A 40 -14.29 -20.51 16.45
CA ILE A 40 -15.24 -19.40 16.57
C ILE A 40 -15.17 -18.78 17.99
N LEU A 41 -15.14 -19.59 19.04
CA LEU A 41 -14.97 -19.10 20.41
C LEU A 41 -13.59 -18.46 20.62
N HIS A 42 -12.53 -19.02 20.02
CA HIS A 42 -11.20 -18.44 20.09
C HIS A 42 -11.12 -17.06 19.43
N SER A 43 -11.87 -16.81 18.36
CA SER A 43 -11.92 -15.48 17.75
C SER A 43 -12.47 -14.42 18.72
N GLY A 44 -13.41 -14.78 19.60
CA GLY A 44 -13.91 -13.92 20.67
C GLY A 44 -12.83 -13.43 21.63
N TYR A 45 -11.81 -14.27 21.91
CA TYR A 45 -10.64 -13.86 22.69
C TYR A 45 -9.82 -12.80 21.95
N GLU A 46 -9.56 -12.99 20.66
CA GLU A 46 -8.79 -12.05 19.83
C GLU A 46 -9.49 -10.69 19.72
N ILE A 47 -10.79 -10.68 19.46
CA ILE A 47 -11.62 -9.46 19.39
C ILE A 47 -11.49 -8.67 20.69
N ARG A 48 -11.66 -9.36 21.82
CA ARG A 48 -11.57 -8.73 23.14
C ARG A 48 -10.17 -8.22 23.43
N ASN A 49 -9.14 -9.02 23.18
CA ASN A 49 -7.73 -8.64 23.37
C ASN A 49 -7.43 -7.34 22.62
N ILE A 50 -7.90 -7.22 21.38
CA ILE A 50 -7.71 -6.02 20.58
C ILE A 50 -8.48 -4.82 21.15
N ALA A 51 -9.75 -5.01 21.51
CA ALA A 51 -10.58 -3.96 22.07
C ALA A 51 -10.07 -3.43 23.42
N VAL A 52 -9.77 -4.34 24.36
CA VAL A 52 -9.32 -4.03 25.72
C VAL A 52 -7.96 -3.33 25.70
N HIS A 53 -7.02 -3.84 24.91
CA HIS A 53 -5.69 -3.24 24.82
C HIS A 53 -5.61 -2.10 23.79
N ARG A 54 -6.75 -1.73 23.16
CA ARG A 54 -6.84 -0.70 22.11
C ARG A 54 -5.75 -0.84 21.06
N LYS A 55 -5.46 -2.07 20.65
CA LYS A 55 -4.37 -2.36 19.71
C LYS A 55 -4.70 -1.71 18.37
N ARG A 56 -3.75 -0.95 17.80
CA ARG A 56 -3.85 -0.51 16.42
C ARG A 56 -3.76 -1.74 15.52
N ILE A 57 -4.72 -1.86 14.62
CA ILE A 57 -4.82 -2.97 13.67
C ILE A 57 -4.96 -2.43 12.25
N SER A 58 -4.57 -3.24 11.26
CA SER A 58 -4.82 -2.92 9.87
C SER A 58 -6.31 -2.98 9.55
N LEU A 59 -6.73 -2.29 8.49
CA LEU A 59 -8.10 -2.31 8.00
C LEU A 59 -8.55 -3.73 7.62
N ARG A 60 -7.66 -4.53 7.01
CA ARG A 60 -7.90 -5.94 6.71
C ARG A 60 -8.11 -6.78 7.97
N LYS A 61 -7.30 -6.57 9.01
CA LYS A 61 -7.47 -7.27 10.29
C LYS A 61 -8.79 -6.89 10.96
N LEU A 62 -9.25 -5.64 10.79
CA LEU A 62 -10.56 -5.20 11.28
C LEU A 62 -11.69 -5.94 10.55
N GLU A 63 -11.61 -6.10 9.23
CA GLU A 63 -12.54 -6.91 8.43
C GLU A 63 -12.60 -8.37 8.93
N ASP A 64 -11.44 -9.01 9.08
CA ASP A 64 -11.34 -10.39 9.58
C ASP A 64 -12.02 -10.56 10.96
N ILE A 65 -11.81 -9.60 11.85
CA ILE A 65 -12.39 -9.58 13.21
C ILE A 65 -13.90 -9.39 13.16
N THR A 66 -14.40 -8.46 12.35
CA THR A 66 -15.84 -8.23 12.21
C THR A 66 -16.52 -9.46 11.62
N GLN A 67 -15.93 -10.10 10.60
CA GLN A 67 -16.44 -11.35 10.06
C GLN A 67 -16.45 -12.47 11.11
N ALA A 68 -15.38 -12.60 11.90
CA ALA A 68 -15.32 -13.58 12.97
C ALA A 68 -16.36 -13.34 14.08
N ALA A 69 -16.67 -12.07 14.37
CA ALA A 69 -17.72 -11.69 15.30
C ALA A 69 -19.13 -12.04 14.77
N VAL A 70 -19.38 -11.86 13.47
CA VAL A 70 -20.63 -12.30 12.82
C VAL A 70 -20.79 -13.82 12.95
N LEU A 71 -19.73 -14.58 12.65
CA LEU A 71 -19.73 -16.05 12.81
C LEU A 71 -19.98 -16.47 14.26
N PHE A 72 -19.41 -15.74 15.22
CA PHE A 72 -19.66 -15.98 16.64
C PHE A 72 -21.14 -15.80 17.00
N LEU A 73 -21.75 -14.69 16.57
CA LEU A 73 -23.16 -14.39 16.85
C LEU A 73 -24.09 -15.43 16.21
N ARG A 74 -23.78 -15.85 14.97
CA ARG A 74 -24.49 -16.93 14.28
C ARG A 74 -24.38 -18.25 15.03
N ALA A 75 -23.17 -18.61 15.48
CA ALA A 75 -22.92 -19.85 16.19
C ALA A 75 -23.68 -19.93 17.53
N ILE A 76 -23.87 -18.81 18.23
CA ILE A 76 -24.68 -18.74 19.46
C ILE A 76 -26.16 -18.41 19.21
N ARG A 77 -26.59 -18.35 17.93
CA ARG A 77 -27.97 -18.08 17.50
C ARG A 77 -28.51 -16.70 17.92
N ASP A 78 -27.64 -15.70 18.02
CA ASP A 78 -28.02 -14.30 18.26
C ASP A 78 -28.29 -13.57 16.92
N ASN A 79 -29.41 -13.93 16.30
CA ASN A 79 -29.76 -13.48 14.95
C ASN A 79 -29.90 -11.95 14.83
N ASN A 80 -30.33 -11.26 15.90
CA ASN A 80 -30.52 -9.81 15.88
C ASN A 80 -29.17 -9.09 15.79
N ARG A 81 -28.23 -9.44 16.70
CA ARG A 81 -26.90 -8.86 16.68
C ARG A 81 -26.11 -9.31 15.47
N GLU A 82 -26.29 -10.55 15.01
CA GLU A 82 -25.69 -11.06 13.77
C GLU A 82 -26.08 -10.16 12.58
N LEU A 83 -27.36 -9.86 12.41
CA LEU A 83 -27.84 -9.01 11.32
C LEU A 83 -27.27 -7.59 11.42
N GLN A 84 -27.30 -7.00 12.61
CA GLN A 84 -26.74 -5.66 12.85
C GLN A 84 -25.25 -5.60 12.48
N LEU A 85 -24.47 -6.60 12.92
CA LEU A 85 -23.04 -6.63 12.66
C LEU A 85 -22.71 -6.98 11.20
N SER A 86 -23.53 -7.83 10.56
CA SER A 86 -23.42 -8.12 9.14
C SER A 86 -23.62 -6.88 8.28
N ASN A 87 -24.56 -6.00 8.65
CA ASN A 87 -24.75 -4.72 7.97
C ASN A 87 -23.53 -3.80 8.13
N VAL A 88 -22.95 -3.73 9.34
CA VAL A 88 -21.71 -2.98 9.58
C VAL A 88 -20.56 -3.55 8.75
N HIS A 89 -20.43 -4.87 8.69
CA HIS A 89 -19.42 -5.55 7.88
C HIS A 89 -19.58 -5.21 6.39
N ALA A 90 -20.79 -5.28 5.84
CA ALA A 90 -21.07 -4.96 4.45
C ALA A 90 -20.69 -3.50 4.10
N VAL A 91 -21.08 -2.54 4.95
CA VAL A 91 -20.70 -1.12 4.78
C VAL A 91 -19.19 -0.97 4.82
N MET A 92 -18.52 -1.65 5.75
CA MET A 92 -17.07 -1.61 5.88
C MET A 92 -16.37 -2.18 4.64
N SER A 93 -16.79 -3.33 4.12
CA SER A 93 -16.19 -3.93 2.92
C SER A 93 -16.37 -3.03 1.68
N VAL A 94 -17.51 -2.37 1.52
CA VAL A 94 -17.72 -1.38 0.44
C VAL A 94 -16.76 -0.20 0.58
N PHE A 95 -16.61 0.32 1.81
CA PHE A 95 -15.70 1.41 2.09
C PHE A 95 -14.23 1.02 1.83
N MET A 96 -13.83 -0.17 2.26
CA MET A 96 -12.50 -0.73 2.01
C MET A 96 -12.20 -0.85 0.52
N TRP A 97 -13.14 -1.40 -0.25
CA TRP A 97 -13.00 -1.50 -1.70
C TRP A 97 -12.88 -0.13 -2.37
N SER A 98 -13.67 0.85 -1.94
CA SER A 98 -13.59 2.22 -2.44
C SER A 98 -12.22 2.86 -2.17
N LEU A 99 -11.69 2.70 -0.96
CA LEU A 99 -10.37 3.22 -0.61
C LEU A 99 -9.25 2.58 -1.44
N GLU A 100 -9.30 1.26 -1.60
CA GLU A 100 -8.31 0.52 -2.37
C GLU A 100 -8.35 0.91 -3.86
N SER A 101 -9.55 1.05 -4.44
CA SER A 101 -9.73 1.54 -5.80
C SER A 101 -9.16 2.95 -5.99
N ARG A 102 -9.44 3.87 -5.05
CA ARG A 102 -8.87 5.23 -5.08
C ARG A 102 -7.35 5.21 -5.01
N ARG A 103 -6.77 4.37 -4.15
CA ARG A 103 -5.31 4.21 -4.03
C ARG A 103 -4.71 3.77 -5.37
N GLN A 104 -5.29 2.75 -6.01
CA GLN A 104 -4.82 2.24 -7.30
C GLN A 104 -4.87 3.31 -8.41
N ILE A 105 -5.93 4.12 -8.44
CA ILE A 105 -6.05 5.24 -9.40
C ILE A 105 -4.93 6.27 -9.17
N ILE A 106 -4.68 6.66 -7.91
CA ILE A 106 -3.61 7.61 -7.56
C ILE A 106 -2.25 7.05 -7.96
N GLU A 107 -1.97 5.79 -7.64
CA GLU A 107 -0.71 5.13 -8.00
C GLU A 107 -0.52 5.01 -9.51
N ALA A 108 -1.59 4.69 -10.25
CA ALA A 108 -1.55 4.61 -11.71
C ALA A 108 -1.26 5.97 -12.35
N ARG A 109 -1.93 7.04 -11.88
CA ARG A 109 -1.65 8.40 -12.33
C ARG A 109 -0.21 8.79 -12.03
N PHE A 110 0.27 8.54 -10.81
CA PHE A 110 1.64 8.85 -10.43
C PHE A 110 2.67 8.13 -11.32
N ARG A 111 2.46 6.85 -11.63
CA ARG A 111 3.32 6.12 -12.58
C ARG A 111 3.32 6.76 -13.97
N GLY A 112 2.14 7.12 -14.48
CA GLY A 112 2.03 7.78 -15.78
C GLY A 112 2.77 9.12 -15.85
N GLU A 113 2.68 9.94 -14.80
CA GLU A 113 3.43 11.20 -14.69
C GLU A 113 4.95 10.96 -14.66
N LEU A 114 5.42 9.93 -13.94
CA LEU A 114 6.85 9.59 -13.92
C LEU A 114 7.36 9.11 -15.27
N GLU A 115 6.57 8.31 -16.00
CA GLU A 115 6.91 7.86 -17.34
C GLU A 115 7.03 9.03 -18.32
N GLU A 116 6.11 9.99 -18.25
CA GLU A 116 6.14 11.20 -19.08
C GLU A 116 7.36 12.07 -18.75
N ILE A 117 7.66 12.29 -17.46
CA ILE A 117 8.87 12.99 -17.03
C ILE A 117 10.12 12.30 -17.59
N GLN A 118 10.17 10.97 -17.55
CA GLN A 118 11.31 10.22 -18.06
C GLN A 118 11.44 10.32 -19.58
N ARG A 119 10.32 10.36 -20.31
CA ARG A 119 10.29 10.62 -21.75
C ARG A 119 10.83 12.01 -22.08
N LEU A 120 10.36 13.04 -21.36
CA LEU A 120 10.80 14.42 -21.54
C LEU A 120 12.29 14.58 -21.26
N ARG A 121 12.81 13.94 -20.20
CA ARG A 121 14.26 13.92 -19.90
C ARG A 121 15.07 13.36 -21.06
N LYS A 122 14.68 12.22 -21.64
CA LYS A 122 15.39 11.65 -22.81
C LYS A 122 15.40 12.59 -24.01
N THR A 123 14.28 13.27 -24.27
CA THR A 123 14.20 14.27 -25.35
C THR A 123 15.11 15.45 -25.08
N LEU A 124 15.18 15.91 -23.82
CA LEU A 124 16.07 16.99 -23.42
C LEU A 124 17.54 16.57 -23.59
N ASP A 125 17.92 15.38 -23.13
CA ASP A 125 19.28 14.83 -23.27
C ASP A 125 19.71 14.76 -24.75
N LEU A 126 18.78 14.44 -25.66
CA LEU A 126 19.07 14.44 -27.09
C LEU A 126 19.35 15.85 -27.61
N ARG A 127 18.50 16.81 -27.23
CA ARG A 127 18.67 18.23 -27.62
C ARG A 127 19.95 18.82 -27.07
N GLU A 128 20.33 18.47 -25.85
CA GLU A 128 21.61 18.90 -25.25
C GLU A 128 22.79 18.39 -26.09
N LYS A 129 22.78 17.12 -26.49
CA LYS A 129 23.83 16.55 -27.37
C LYS A 129 23.89 17.24 -28.73
N GLU A 130 22.74 17.49 -29.35
CA GLU A 130 22.68 18.18 -30.64
C GLU A 130 23.23 19.62 -30.54
N ALA A 131 22.89 20.34 -29.45
CA ALA A 131 23.39 21.68 -29.19
C ALA A 131 24.92 21.68 -28.96
N ASP A 132 25.43 20.73 -28.18
CA ASP A 132 26.87 20.56 -27.95
C ASP A 132 27.63 20.28 -29.26
N GLU A 133 27.11 19.39 -30.10
CA GLU A 133 27.71 19.10 -31.41
C GLU A 133 27.68 20.31 -32.34
N ALA A 134 26.57 21.04 -32.37
CA ALA A 134 26.44 22.26 -33.16
C ALA A 134 27.45 23.33 -32.71
N MET A 135 27.61 23.52 -31.40
CA MET A 135 28.59 24.44 -30.83
C MET A 135 30.02 24.03 -31.20
N ARG A 136 30.37 22.74 -31.05
CA ARG A 136 31.70 22.23 -31.42
C ARG A 136 32.00 22.46 -32.90
N LYS A 137 31.04 22.20 -33.79
CA LYS A 137 31.18 22.44 -35.24
C LYS A 137 31.35 23.93 -35.56
N ALA A 138 30.60 24.81 -34.88
CA ALA A 138 30.73 26.25 -35.05
C ALA A 138 32.11 26.73 -34.59
N ASN A 139 32.59 26.30 -33.43
CA ASN A 139 33.93 26.64 -32.93
C ASN A 139 35.05 26.12 -33.85
N ALA A 140 34.93 24.91 -34.40
CA ALA A 140 35.90 24.39 -35.35
C ALA A 140 36.03 25.28 -36.59
N LYS A 141 34.90 25.72 -37.16
CA LYS A 141 34.89 26.64 -38.31
C LYS A 141 35.54 27.99 -37.98
N VAL A 142 35.27 28.54 -36.79
CA VAL A 142 35.91 29.78 -36.34
C VAL A 142 37.42 29.59 -36.23
N ASN A 143 37.88 28.51 -35.59
CA ASN A 143 39.30 28.22 -35.42
C ASN A 143 40.02 28.05 -36.77
N ASP A 144 39.41 27.36 -37.74
CA ASP A 144 39.99 27.19 -39.07
C ASP A 144 40.10 28.52 -39.81
N LEU A 145 39.08 29.39 -39.72
CA LEU A 145 39.13 30.73 -40.29
C LEU A 145 40.21 31.59 -39.63
N THR A 146 40.30 31.56 -38.30
CA THR A 146 41.34 32.28 -37.55
C THR A 146 42.73 31.80 -37.94
N ARG A 147 42.94 30.48 -38.09
CA ARG A 147 44.21 29.91 -38.57
C ARG A 147 44.55 30.46 -39.95
N TYR A 148 43.62 30.38 -40.89
CA TYR A 148 43.81 30.88 -42.26
C TYR A 148 44.18 32.37 -42.28
N MET A 149 43.46 33.21 -41.52
CA MET A 149 43.75 34.64 -41.42
C MET A 149 45.15 34.91 -40.87
N LEU A 150 45.55 34.21 -39.80
CA LEU A 150 46.88 34.35 -39.19
C LEU A 150 47.99 33.93 -40.16
N GLU A 151 47.82 32.80 -40.85
CA GLU A 151 48.79 32.31 -41.85
C GLU A 151 48.94 33.30 -43.01
N HIS A 152 47.83 33.81 -43.53
CA HIS A 152 47.83 34.79 -44.61
C HIS A 152 48.51 36.10 -44.19
N SER A 153 48.16 36.65 -43.02
CA SER A 153 48.79 37.87 -42.52
C SER A 153 50.29 37.68 -42.25
N LEU A 154 50.71 36.52 -41.75
CA LEU A 154 52.14 36.20 -41.58
C LEU A 154 52.87 36.13 -42.93
N GLN A 155 52.26 35.55 -43.96
CA GLN A 155 52.83 35.53 -45.31
C GLN A 155 52.91 36.93 -45.92
N GLU A 156 51.91 37.80 -45.71
CA GLU A 156 51.97 39.18 -46.18
C GLU A 156 53.06 40.01 -45.49
N ILE A 157 53.23 39.85 -44.18
CA ILE A 157 54.20 40.61 -43.39
C ILE A 157 55.64 40.11 -43.60
N PHE A 158 55.84 38.79 -43.66
CA PHE A 158 57.17 38.17 -43.66
C PHE A 158 57.56 37.49 -44.98
N GLY A 159 56.63 37.33 -45.93
CA GLY A 159 56.86 36.67 -47.24
C GLY A 159 57.18 37.63 -48.39
N GLY A 160 57.36 38.92 -48.11
CA GLY A 160 57.86 39.90 -49.08
C GLY A 160 59.28 39.56 -49.56
N LYS A 161 59.42 39.35 -50.88
CA LYS A 161 60.65 39.03 -51.61
C LYS A 161 61.80 40.00 -51.32
N VAL A 162 63.01 39.44 -51.11
CA VAL A 162 64.28 40.02 -51.59
C VAL A 162 64.34 39.84 -53.10
#